data_AF-A0AAP5D4K7-F1
#
_entry.id   AF-A0AAP5D4K7-F1
#
_cell.length_a   1.000
_cell.length_b   1.000
_cell.length_c   1.000
_cell.angle_alpha   90.00
_cell.angle_beta   90.00
_cell.angle_gamma   90.00
#
_symmetry.space_group_name_H-M   'P 1'
#
loop_
_entity.id
_entity.type
_entity.pdbx_description
1 polymer ?
#
loop_
_entity_poly.entity_id
_entity_poly.type
_entity_poly.pdbx_seq_one_letter_code
_entity_poly.pdbx_strand_id
1 'polypeptide(L)' 'MHVDTMDLDASVARITAAGGKVLNGPMEVPGGGRMVQASDPRGGFFALFSKA' A
#
# COMPACT_ATOMS: atom_id res chain seq x y z
N MET A 1 8.35 1.45 -7.12
CA MET A 1 7.64 0.30 -7.70
C MET A 1 6.19 0.34 -7.25
N HIS A 2 5.24 0.11 -8.15
CA HIS A 2 3.83 -0.04 -7.79
C HIS A 2 3.41 -1.52 -7.94
N VAL A 3 2.54 -1.99 -7.05
CA VAL A 3 2.01 -3.35 -7.06
C VAL A 3 0.49 -3.28 -6.97
N ASP A 4 -0.19 -3.93 -7.90
CA ASP A 4 -1.65 -4.00 -7.87
C ASP A 4 -2.11 -5.11 -6.92
N THR A 5 -3.16 -4.84 -6.15
CA THR A 5 -3.77 -5.78 -5.23
C THR A 5 -5.29 -5.72 -5.33
N MET A 6 -5.96 -6.83 -5.01
CA MET A 6 -7.42 -6.90 -4.93
C MET A 6 -7.95 -6.43 -3.56
N ASP A 7 -7.07 -6.36 -2.55
CA ASP A 7 -7.43 -5.95 -1.19
C ASP A 7 -6.30 -5.14 -0.57
N LEU A 8 -6.51 -3.82 -0.55
CA LEU A 8 -5.54 -2.87 -0.03
C LEU A 8 -5.40 -2.98 1.50
N ASP A 9 -6.50 -3.25 2.21
CA ASP A 9 -6.53 -3.27 3.67
C ASP A 9 -5.83 -4.54 4.20
N ALA A 10 -6.07 -5.70 3.56
CA ALA A 10 -5.32 -6.93 3.85
C ALA A 10 -3.82 -6.77 3.54
N SER A 11 -3.48 -6.02 2.50
CA SER A 11 -2.08 -5.76 2.13
C SER A 11 -1.39 -4.85 3.15
N VAL A 12 -2.07 -3.81 3.63
CA VAL A 12 -1.59 -2.95 4.73
C VAL A 12 -1.33 -3.77 6.00
N ALA A 13 -2.26 -4.64 6.38
CA ALA A 13 -2.09 -5.52 7.53
C ALA A 13 -0.82 -6.39 7.41
N ARG A 14 -0.55 -6.94 6.21
CA ARG A 14 0.68 -7.71 5.95
C ARG A 14 1.94 -6.86 6.03
N ILE A 15 1.92 -5.63 5.50
CA ILE A 15 3.06 -4.70 5.59
C ILE A 15 3.41 -4.46 7.05
N THR A 16 2.43 -4.10 7.87
CA THR A 16 2.64 -3.82 9.30
C THR A 16 3.10 -5.07 10.05
N ALA A 17 2.50 -6.24 9.80
CA ALA A 17 2.90 -7.49 10.42
C ALA A 17 4.35 -7.91 10.05
N ALA A 18 4.82 -7.55 8.86
CA ALA A 18 6.19 -7.76 8.41
C ALA A 18 7.20 -6.70 8.89
N GLY A 19 6.77 -5.74 9.72
CA GLY A 19 7.60 -4.65 10.23
C GLY A 19 7.77 -3.47 9.27
N GLY A 20 7.08 -3.48 8.14
CA GLY A 20 7.00 -2.34 7.25
C GLY A 20 6.13 -1.20 7.81
N LYS A 21 6.22 -0.03 7.18
CA LYS A 21 5.52 1.18 7.61
C LYS A 21 4.65 1.71 6.49
N VAL A 22 3.40 2.05 6.80
CA VAL A 22 2.58 2.90 5.93
C VAL A 22 3.07 4.33 6.08
N LEU A 23 3.39 4.96 4.95
CA LEU A 23 3.88 6.33 4.88
C LEU A 23 2.77 7.30 4.49
N ASN A 24 1.85 6.84 3.64
CA ASN A 24 0.70 7.61 3.19
C ASN A 24 -0.45 6.69 2.75
N GLY A 25 -1.70 7.12 2.96
CA GLY A 25 -2.90 6.33 2.72
C GLY A 25 -3.24 5.32 3.84
N PRO A 26 -4.22 4.42 3.64
CA PRO A 26 -5.03 4.23 2.42
C PRO A 26 -5.85 5.45 2.03
N MET A 27 -5.80 5.84 0.75
CA MET A 27 -6.59 6.96 0.24
C MET A 27 -7.16 6.66 -1.14
N GLU A 28 -8.31 7.25 -1.45
CA GLU A 28 -8.89 7.21 -2.80
C GLU A 28 -8.08 8.09 -3.76
N VAL A 29 -8.05 7.70 -5.03
CA VAL A 29 -7.39 8.46 -6.09
C VAL A 29 -8.35 8.78 -7.25
N PRO A 30 -8.18 9.93 -7.92
CA PRO A 30 -8.94 10.24 -9.14
C PRO A 30 -8.79 9.14 -10.19
N GLY A 31 -9.91 8.76 -10.83
CA GLY A 31 -9.93 7.67 -11.81
C GLY A 31 -10.44 6.32 -11.27
N GLY A 32 -10.77 6.25 -9.97
CA GLY A 32 -11.39 5.08 -9.35
C GLY A 32 -10.35 4.09 -8.83
N GLY A 33 -10.31 3.93 -7.52
CA GLY A 33 -9.39 3.04 -6.82
C GLY A 33 -8.81 3.66 -5.54
N ARG A 34 -8.03 2.87 -4.82
CA ARG A 34 -7.35 3.26 -3.58
C ARG A 34 -5.86 2.98 -3.70
N MET A 35 -5.02 3.79 -3.06
CA MET A 35 -3.59 3.58 -2.99
C MET A 35 -3.01 3.71 -1.58
N VAL A 36 -1.86 3.07 -1.36
CA VAL A 36 -1.01 3.19 -0.17
C VAL A 36 0.43 3.35 -0.61
N GLN A 37 1.19 4.18 0.07
CA GLN A 37 2.65 4.20 0.00
C GLN A 37 3.23 3.65 1.29
N ALA A 38 4.23 2.79 1.17
CA ALA A 38 4.83 2.10 2.30
C ALA A 38 6.34 1.94 2.13
N SER A 39 7.01 1.64 3.24
CA SER A 39 8.39 1.17 3.24
C SER A 39 8.56 -0.14 3.97
N ASP A 40 9.55 -0.93 3.55
CA ASP A 40 10.00 -2.12 4.27
C ASP A 40 11.01 -1.76 5.39
N PRO A 41 11.33 -2.70 6.30
CA PRO A 41 12.32 -2.47 7.38
C PRO A 41 13.73 -2.11 6.90
N ARG A 42 14.06 -2.38 5.64
CA ARG A 42 15.36 -2.12 5.01
C ARG A 42 15.38 -0.77 4.29
N GLY A 43 14.28 0.00 4.35
CA GLY A 43 14.14 1.31 3.73
C GLY A 43 13.70 1.26 2.26
N GLY A 44 13.28 0.10 1.74
CA GLY A 44 12.73 -0.03 0.40
C GLY A 44 11.35 0.61 0.30
N PHE A 45 11.15 1.54 -0.64
CA PHE A 45 9.89 2.26 -0.84
C PHE A 45 9.05 1.65 -1.96
N PHE A 46 7.76 1.47 -1.71
CA PHE A 46 6.82 0.93 -2.69
C PHE A 46 5.41 1.50 -2.49
N ALA A 47 4.58 1.35 -3.52
CA ALA A 47 3.18 1.72 -3.49
C ALA A 47 2.30 0.53 -3.85
N LEU A 48 1.13 0.45 -3.22
CA LEU A 48 0.08 -0.50 -3.56
C LEU A 48 -1.10 0.27 -4.16
N PHE A 49 -1.73 -0.32 -5.16
CA PHE A 49 -2.97 0.20 -5.76
C PHE A 49 -4.02 -0.90 -5.83
N SER A 50 -5.26 -0.56 -5.55
CA SER A 50 -6.42 -1.42 -5.76
C SER A 50 -7.42 -0.66 -6.60
N LYS A 51 -7.80 -1.25 -7.73
CA LYS A 51 -8.93 -0.75 -8.50
C LYS A 51 -10.22 -1.03 -7.73
N ALA A 52 -11.16 -0.08 -7.75
CA ALA A 52 -12.51 -0.27 -7.24
C ALA A 52 -13.38 -1.04 -8.24
#